data_AF-A0A248KHZ2-F1
#
_entry.id   AF-A0A248KHZ2-F1
#
_cell.length_a   1.000
_cell.length_b   1.000
_cell.length_c   1.000
_cell.angle_alpha   90.00
_cell.angle_beta   90.00
_cell.angle_gamma   90.00
#
_symmetry.space_group_name_H-M   'P 1'
#
loop_
_entity.id
_entity.type
_entity.pdbx_description
1 polymer ?
#
loop_
_entity_poly.entity_id
_entity_poly.type
_entity_poly.pdbx_seq_one_letter_code
_entity_poly.pdbx_strand_id
1 'polypeptide(L)'
;MFASFGFKEVLALEPVADNYNCMIRNLERNHQYLNDTIKPLNVAVSNVSGELSMMKVGDDGVGSCVVEDEQSDIKVQSVTIDSLTFEDRVGLIKFDIEGYEINALNGAIETIKKHKPVLLISVYHLWLQPEQIFECKKFVENLNMGYQFKFVHLQPERDLVYEYMLVCW
;
A
#
# COMPACT_ATOMS: atom_id res chain seq x y z
N MET A 1 2.46 12.25 -7.51
CA MET A 1 3.93 12.06 -7.50
C MET A 1 4.36 10.91 -8.42
N PHE A 2 3.82 9.69 -8.31
CA PHE A 2 4.30 8.58 -9.16
C PHE A 2 4.07 8.79 -10.67
N ALA A 3 2.92 9.34 -11.07
CA ALA A 3 2.62 9.59 -12.48
C ALA A 3 3.64 10.50 -13.21
N SER A 4 4.43 11.32 -12.50
CA SER A 4 5.46 12.16 -13.11
C SER A 4 6.79 11.44 -13.37
N PHE A 5 6.96 10.19 -12.92
CA PHE A 5 8.18 9.38 -13.11
C PHE A 5 8.14 8.49 -14.36
N GLY A 6 7.22 8.74 -15.29
CA GLY A 6 7.17 8.04 -16.58
C GLY A 6 6.57 6.63 -16.51
N PHE A 7 5.85 6.29 -15.45
CA PHE A 7 5.00 5.09 -15.45
C PHE A 7 3.89 5.26 -16.49
N LYS A 8 3.66 4.21 -17.29
CA LYS A 8 2.54 4.18 -18.24
C LYS A 8 1.19 4.10 -17.53
N GLU A 9 1.17 3.40 -16.39
CA GLU A 9 -0.02 3.15 -15.58
C GLU A 9 0.36 3.10 -14.09
N VAL A 10 -0.53 3.60 -13.25
CA VAL A 10 -0.47 3.53 -11.78
C VAL A 10 -1.83 3.08 -11.27
N LEU A 11 -1.90 1.88 -10.65
CA LEU A 11 -3.09 1.47 -9.90
C LEU A 11 -3.00 2.06 -8.49
N ALA A 12 -4.02 2.83 -8.09
CA ALA A 12 -4.12 3.41 -6.75
C ALA A 12 -5.31 2.78 -6.01
N LEU A 13 -5.03 2.01 -4.97
CA LEU A 13 -6.03 1.25 -4.21
C LEU A 13 -6.26 1.95 -2.87
N GLU A 14 -7.52 2.30 -2.58
CA GLU A 14 -7.92 2.99 -1.36
C GLU A 14 -9.27 2.44 -0.88
N PRO A 15 -9.33 1.70 0.24
CA PRO A 15 -10.57 1.08 0.71
C PRO A 15 -11.57 2.05 1.32
N VAL A 16 -11.13 3.12 1.97
CA VAL A 16 -12.02 4.05 2.67
C VAL A 16 -12.68 4.98 1.66
N ALA A 17 -14.00 4.87 1.54
CA ALA A 17 -14.78 5.61 0.53
C ALA A 17 -14.53 7.13 0.56
N ASP A 18 -14.37 7.73 1.74
CA ASP A 18 -14.11 9.17 1.88
C ASP A 18 -12.74 9.57 1.29
N ASN A 19 -11.71 8.77 1.58
CA ASN A 19 -10.34 8.95 1.06
C ASN A 19 -10.31 8.68 -0.45
N TYR A 20 -11.00 7.62 -0.90
CA TYR A 20 -11.16 7.31 -2.31
C TYR A 20 -11.82 8.46 -3.07
N ASN A 21 -12.95 8.99 -2.57
CA ASN A 21 -13.64 10.13 -3.16
C ASN A 21 -12.79 11.40 -3.16
N CYS A 22 -11.95 11.59 -2.12
CA CYS A 22 -10.96 12.66 -2.11
C CYS A 22 -9.92 12.49 -3.22
N MET A 23 -9.39 11.28 -3.40
CA MET A 23 -8.49 10.94 -4.50
C MET A 23 -9.15 11.21 -5.86
N ILE A 24 -10.40 10.79 -6.08
CA ILE A 24 -11.13 11.08 -7.34
C ILE A 24 -11.19 12.59 -7.62
N ARG A 25 -11.63 13.39 -6.64
CA ARG A 25 -11.67 14.86 -6.80
C ARG A 25 -10.29 15.46 -7.10
N ASN A 26 -9.23 14.91 -6.50
CA ASN A 26 -7.86 15.35 -6.76
C ASN A 26 -7.40 14.96 -8.17
N LEU A 27 -7.76 13.78 -8.66
CA LEU A 27 -7.47 13.35 -10.03
C LEU A 27 -8.20 14.22 -11.06
N GLU A 28 -9.49 14.51 -10.84
CA GLU A 28 -10.28 15.39 -11.71
C GLU A 28 -9.66 16.79 -11.85
N ARG A 29 -9.23 17.38 -10.72
CA ARG A 29 -8.57 18.70 -10.70
C ARG A 29 -7.24 18.73 -11.43
N ASN A 30 -6.58 17.58 -11.58
CA ASN A 30 -5.24 17.46 -12.16
C ASN A 30 -5.23 16.69 -13.49
N HIS A 31 -6.40 16.40 -14.06
CA HIS A 31 -6.56 15.57 -15.26
C HIS A 31 -5.63 15.99 -16.41
N GLN A 32 -5.49 17.30 -16.64
CA GLN A 32 -4.62 17.87 -17.69
C GLN A 32 -3.12 17.55 -17.55
N TYR A 33 -2.67 17.14 -16.36
CA TYR A 33 -1.27 16.76 -16.11
C TYR A 33 -1.07 15.25 -15.98
N LEU A 34 -2.16 14.52 -15.71
CA LEU A 34 -2.10 13.10 -15.35
C LEU A 34 -2.52 12.17 -16.49
N ASN A 35 -3.19 12.68 -17.55
CA ASN A 35 -3.51 11.93 -18.78
C ASN A 35 -4.01 10.49 -18.54
N ASP A 36 -4.92 10.30 -17.57
CA ASP A 36 -5.47 8.99 -17.17
C ASP A 36 -4.44 7.92 -16.76
N THR A 37 -3.21 8.32 -16.42
CA THR A 37 -2.15 7.40 -15.95
C THR A 37 -2.52 6.72 -14.64
N ILE A 38 -3.33 7.35 -13.79
CA ILE A 38 -3.74 6.79 -12.50
C ILE A 38 -5.14 6.16 -12.62
N LYS A 39 -5.24 4.86 -12.35
CA LYS A 39 -6.50 4.12 -12.28
C LYS A 39 -6.86 3.85 -10.81
N PRO A 40 -7.83 4.58 -10.24
CA PRO A 40 -8.21 4.43 -8.85
C PRO A 40 -9.18 3.25 -8.64
N LEU A 41 -8.95 2.42 -7.62
CA LEU A 41 -9.81 1.31 -7.21
C LEU A 41 -10.22 1.44 -5.74
N ASN A 42 -11.53 1.35 -5.46
CA ASN A 42 -12.05 1.44 -4.10
C ASN A 42 -12.07 0.07 -3.42
N VAL A 43 -10.89 -0.47 -3.12
CA VAL A 43 -10.69 -1.80 -2.52
C VAL A 43 -9.50 -1.80 -1.58
N ALA A 44 -9.53 -2.69 -0.58
CA ALA A 44 -8.38 -3.00 0.26
C ALA A 44 -7.46 -4.02 -0.42
N VAL A 45 -6.19 -4.04 -0.03
CA VAL A 45 -5.25 -5.10 -0.41
C VAL A 45 -5.08 -6.09 0.73
N SER A 46 -5.14 -7.38 0.43
CA SER A 46 -5.01 -8.47 1.41
C SER A 46 -4.35 -9.70 0.81
N ASN A 47 -4.17 -10.75 1.63
CA ASN A 47 -3.81 -12.09 1.19
C ASN A 47 -5.00 -12.90 0.65
N VAL A 48 -6.23 -12.41 0.83
CA VAL A 48 -7.45 -13.04 0.32
C VAL A 48 -8.42 -11.99 -0.26
N SER A 49 -9.08 -12.34 -1.35
CA SER A 49 -10.18 -11.54 -1.89
C SER A 49 -11.47 -11.82 -1.12
N GLY A 50 -12.27 -10.79 -0.88
CA GLY A 50 -13.52 -10.90 -0.14
C GLY A 50 -13.92 -9.60 0.52
N GLU A 51 -14.42 -9.70 1.75
CA GLU A 51 -14.82 -8.57 2.56
C GLU A 51 -13.87 -8.47 3.76
N LEU A 52 -13.42 -7.25 4.07
CA LEU A 52 -12.68 -6.95 5.29
C LEU A 52 -13.46 -5.96 6.14
N SER A 53 -13.36 -6.19 7.44
CA SER A 53 -13.87 -5.31 8.48
C SER A 53 -12.79 -4.32 8.87
N MET A 54 -13.12 -3.03 8.86
CA MET A 54 -12.19 -1.96 9.23
C MET A 54 -12.83 -0.99 10.22
N MET A 55 -11.97 -0.36 11.02
CA MET A 55 -12.32 0.73 11.93
C MET A 55 -11.64 2.00 11.43
N LYS A 56 -12.34 3.14 11.50
CA LYS A 56 -11.73 4.44 11.25
C LYS A 56 -11.05 4.91 12.53
N VAL A 57 -9.81 5.40 12.43
CA VAL A 57 -9.04 5.89 13.57
C VAL A 57 -8.97 7.42 13.49
N GLY A 58 -9.58 8.08 14.47
CA GLY A 58 -9.67 9.55 14.54
C GLY A 58 -10.83 10.14 13.74
N ASP A 59 -11.10 11.42 13.98
CA ASP A 59 -12.01 12.22 13.15
C ASP A 59 -11.30 12.61 11.84
N ASP A 60 -12.05 12.76 10.75
CA ASP A 60 -11.60 13.22 9.42
C ASP A 60 -10.76 12.27 8.55
N GLY A 61 -10.77 10.96 8.80
CA GLY A 61 -10.19 9.97 7.86
C GLY A 61 -8.66 9.92 7.85
N VAL A 62 -8.04 10.37 8.94
CA VAL A 62 -6.57 10.41 9.15
C VAL A 62 -5.93 9.02 9.13
N GLY A 63 -6.67 7.97 9.51
CA GLY A 63 -6.22 6.60 9.41
C GLY A 63 -7.37 5.59 9.48
N SER A 64 -7.10 4.36 9.03
CA SER A 64 -8.03 3.24 9.16
C SER A 64 -7.25 1.94 9.26
N CYS A 65 -7.70 1.01 10.09
CA CYS A 65 -7.06 -0.29 10.25
C CYS A 65 -8.05 -1.43 10.09
N VAL A 66 -7.56 -2.61 9.71
CA VAL A 66 -8.34 -3.85 9.66
C VAL A 66 -8.56 -4.34 11.10
N VAL A 67 -9.81 -4.69 11.43
CA VAL A 67 -10.23 -5.16 12.76
C VAL A 67 -11.15 -6.36 12.63
N GLU A 68 -11.45 -7.00 13.76
CA GLU A 68 -12.49 -8.04 13.84
C GLU A 68 -13.89 -7.43 13.60
N ASP A 69 -14.82 -8.22 13.05
CA ASP A 69 -16.17 -7.77 12.66
C ASP A 69 -16.92 -7.03 13.78
N GLU A 70 -16.79 -7.50 15.03
CA GLU A 70 -17.46 -6.92 16.20
C GLU A 70 -17.00 -5.50 16.55
N GLN A 71 -15.82 -5.11 16.05
CA GLN A 71 -15.20 -3.81 16.29
C GLN A 71 -15.27 -2.91 15.05
N SER A 72 -15.91 -3.36 13.97
CA SER A 72 -15.89 -2.67 12.68
C SER A 72 -16.91 -1.54 12.58
N ASP A 73 -16.48 -0.44 11.98
CA ASP A 73 -17.36 0.67 11.59
C ASP A 73 -17.74 0.59 10.11
N ILE A 74 -16.85 -0.02 9.30
CA ILE A 74 -17.00 -0.11 7.86
C ILE A 74 -16.63 -1.50 7.36
N LYS A 75 -17.29 -1.91 6.29
CA LYS A 75 -16.96 -3.10 5.52
C LYS A 75 -16.48 -2.70 4.13
N VAL A 76 -15.36 -3.27 3.70
CA VAL A 76 -14.75 -2.95 2.41
C VAL A 76 -14.47 -4.22 1.62
N GLN A 77 -14.50 -4.11 0.30
CA GLN A 77 -14.07 -5.20 -0.57
C GLN A 77 -12.53 -5.27 -0.57
N SER A 78 -11.97 -6.48 -0.53
CA SER A 78 -10.54 -6.72 -0.63
C SER A 78 -10.19 -7.53 -1.86
N VAL A 79 -8.97 -7.30 -2.36
CA VAL A 79 -8.35 -8.05 -3.45
C VAL A 79 -6.93 -8.44 -3.07
N THR A 80 -6.39 -9.47 -3.72
CA THR A 80 -4.95 -9.76 -3.70
C THR A 80 -4.28 -9.03 -4.86
N ILE A 81 -3.03 -8.60 -4.71
CA ILE A 81 -2.26 -8.03 -5.82
C ILE A 81 -2.10 -9.06 -6.94
N ASP A 82 -1.96 -10.34 -6.60
CA ASP A 82 -1.87 -11.45 -7.54
C ASP A 82 -3.14 -11.66 -8.38
N SER A 83 -4.29 -11.15 -7.93
CA SER A 83 -5.54 -11.19 -8.70
C SER A 83 -5.69 -10.02 -9.69
N LEU A 84 -4.85 -8.98 -9.56
CA LEU A 84 -4.88 -7.83 -10.45
C LEU A 84 -4.25 -8.17 -11.80
N THR A 85 -4.80 -7.60 -12.86
CA THR A 85 -4.25 -7.72 -14.21
C THR A 85 -3.45 -6.47 -14.52
N PHE A 86 -2.23 -6.67 -15.02
CA PHE A 86 -1.33 -5.59 -15.44
C PHE A 86 -1.04 -5.73 -16.93
N GLU A 87 -1.19 -4.65 -17.70
CA GLU A 87 -0.89 -4.64 -19.14
C GLU A 87 0.62 -4.71 -19.40
N ASP A 88 1.42 -4.09 -18.54
CA ASP A 88 2.88 -4.01 -18.60
C ASP A 88 3.52 -4.61 -17.34
N ARG A 89 4.86 -4.64 -17.29
CA ARG A 89 5.62 -5.08 -16.10
C ARG A 89 5.34 -4.15 -14.91
N VAL A 90 5.01 -4.73 -13.75
CA VAL A 90 4.99 -4.01 -12.48
C VAL A 90 6.43 -3.63 -12.09
N GLY A 91 6.74 -2.33 -12.12
CA GLY A 91 8.08 -1.83 -11.80
C GLY A 91 8.27 -1.42 -10.33
N LEU A 92 7.17 -1.07 -9.66
CA LEU A 92 7.15 -0.53 -8.31
C LEU A 92 5.87 -0.99 -7.59
N ILE A 93 5.98 -1.33 -6.31
CA ILE A 93 4.83 -1.46 -5.41
C ILE A 93 5.12 -0.64 -4.15
N LYS A 94 4.22 0.30 -3.81
CA LYS A 94 4.26 1.02 -2.53
C LYS A 94 3.19 0.43 -1.61
N PHE A 95 3.60 -0.01 -0.44
CA PHE A 95 2.73 -0.43 0.66
C PHE A 95 2.73 0.65 1.72
N ASP A 96 1.54 1.19 1.97
CA ASP A 96 1.27 2.18 3.02
C ASP A 96 -0.18 1.93 3.43
N ILE A 97 -0.36 0.90 4.25
CA ILE A 97 -1.66 0.26 4.48
C ILE A 97 -1.90 0.01 5.96
N GLU A 98 -1.37 0.91 6.79
CA GLU A 98 -1.75 1.07 8.20
C GLU A 98 -1.62 -0.24 9.02
N GLY A 99 -0.52 -0.98 8.84
CA GLY A 99 -0.20 -2.18 9.60
C GLY A 99 -0.54 -3.50 8.89
N TYR A 100 -1.16 -3.46 7.71
CA TYR A 100 -1.56 -4.65 6.96
C TYR A 100 -0.51 -5.14 5.94
N GLU A 101 0.72 -4.63 6.02
CA GLU A 101 1.82 -4.85 5.04
C GLU A 101 2.14 -6.33 4.80
N ILE A 102 2.24 -7.14 5.86
CA ILE A 102 2.55 -8.58 5.73
C ILE A 102 1.44 -9.33 4.99
N ASN A 103 0.18 -9.02 5.25
CA ASN A 103 -0.94 -9.65 4.56
C ASN A 103 -0.95 -9.26 3.07
N ALA A 104 -0.74 -7.99 2.76
CA ALA A 104 -0.65 -7.55 1.37
C ALA A 104 0.56 -8.17 0.64
N LEU A 105 1.71 -8.31 1.31
CA LEU A 105 2.87 -9.02 0.76
C LEU A 105 2.56 -10.49 0.45
N ASN A 106 1.83 -11.18 1.34
CA ASN A 106 1.36 -12.54 1.08
C ASN A 106 0.41 -12.64 -0.12
N GLY A 107 -0.43 -11.62 -0.35
CA GLY A 107 -1.29 -11.52 -1.53
C GLY A 107 -0.61 -11.04 -2.80
N ALA A 108 0.71 -10.83 -2.79
CA ALA A 108 1.48 -10.28 -3.89
C ALA A 108 2.66 -11.16 -4.33
N ILE A 109 2.78 -12.37 -3.78
CA ILE A 109 3.94 -13.23 -3.95
C ILE A 109 4.20 -13.54 -5.42
N GLU A 110 3.17 -13.88 -6.19
CA GLU A 110 3.33 -14.29 -7.58
C GLU A 110 3.67 -13.09 -8.47
N THR A 111 3.08 -11.93 -8.19
CA THR A 111 3.40 -10.66 -8.85
C THR A 111 4.84 -10.25 -8.58
N ILE A 112 5.28 -10.33 -7.32
CA ILE A 112 6.64 -10.00 -6.92
C ILE A 112 7.63 -10.95 -7.59
N LYS A 113 7.38 -12.25 -7.59
CA LYS A 113 8.23 -13.26 -8.25
C LYS A 113 8.33 -13.04 -9.75
N LYS A 114 7.20 -12.75 -10.40
CA LYS A 114 7.12 -12.57 -11.85
C LYS A 114 7.81 -11.29 -12.33
N HIS A 115 7.60 -10.17 -11.62
CA HIS A 115 8.02 -8.86 -12.11
C HIS A 115 9.26 -8.30 -11.42
N LYS A 116 9.64 -8.85 -10.26
CA LYS A 116 10.69 -8.32 -9.37
C LYS A 116 10.65 -6.78 -9.28
N PRO A 117 9.52 -6.20 -8.82
CA PRO A 117 9.40 -4.74 -8.70
C PRO A 117 10.26 -4.20 -7.56
N VAL A 118 10.59 -2.92 -7.61
CA VAL A 118 11.06 -2.22 -6.41
C VAL A 118 9.92 -2.19 -5.39
N LEU A 119 10.18 -2.54 -4.13
CA LEU A 119 9.20 -2.48 -3.05
C LEU A 119 9.51 -1.30 -2.14
N LEU A 120 8.50 -0.49 -1.87
CA LEU A 120 8.52 0.59 -0.90
C LEU A 120 7.53 0.24 0.20
N ILE A 121 8.00 -0.25 1.34
CA ILE A 121 7.13 -0.76 2.42
C ILE A 121 7.21 0.22 3.60
N SER A 122 6.08 0.81 3.95
CA SER A 122 5.94 1.64 5.16
C SER A 122 5.99 0.76 6.39
N VAL A 123 6.84 1.09 7.35
CA VAL A 123 7.14 0.22 8.50
C VAL A 123 7.13 0.98 9.83
N TYR A 124 6.25 1.97 9.94
CA TYR A 124 6.12 2.86 11.09
C TYR A 124 4.74 2.82 11.77
N HIS A 125 3.76 2.16 11.15
CA HIS A 125 2.36 2.19 11.56
C HIS A 125 2.13 1.53 12.92
N LEU A 126 2.88 0.46 13.21
CA LEU A 126 2.77 -0.27 14.46
C LEU A 126 3.81 0.19 15.47
N TRP A 127 3.56 1.35 16.11
CA TRP A 127 4.40 1.91 17.17
C TRP A 127 4.67 0.95 18.34
N LEU A 128 3.75 0.02 18.60
CA LEU A 128 3.87 -1.01 19.63
C LEU A 128 4.48 -2.33 19.12
N GLN A 129 4.78 -2.44 17.82
CA GLN A 129 5.35 -3.65 17.19
C GLN A 129 6.49 -3.28 16.22
N PRO A 130 7.62 -2.77 16.73
CA PRO A 130 8.79 -2.45 15.90
C PRO A 130 9.33 -3.68 15.13
N GLU A 131 8.93 -4.89 15.53
CA GLU A 131 9.21 -6.15 14.84
C GLU A 131 8.72 -6.15 13.39
N GLN A 132 7.69 -5.36 13.05
CA GLN A 132 7.13 -5.31 11.70
C GLN A 132 8.18 -4.99 10.63
N ILE A 133 9.16 -4.13 10.95
CA ILE A 133 10.30 -3.83 10.06
C ILE A 133 11.07 -5.12 9.73
N PHE A 134 11.40 -5.89 10.76
CA PHE A 134 12.17 -7.12 10.64
C PHE A 134 11.37 -8.22 9.96
N GLU A 135 10.06 -8.30 10.22
CA GLU A 135 9.16 -9.24 9.57
C GLU A 135 9.05 -8.95 8.06
N CYS A 136 8.83 -7.69 7.66
CA CYS A 136 8.76 -7.31 6.25
C CYS A 136 10.07 -7.60 5.53
N LYS A 137 11.22 -7.25 6.14
CA LYS A 137 12.54 -7.58 5.58
C LYS A 137 12.70 -9.09 5.44
N LYS A 138 12.44 -9.85 6.51
CA LYS A 138 12.61 -11.31 6.53
C LYS A 138 11.68 -11.99 5.52
N PHE A 139 10.47 -11.49 5.35
CA PHE A 139 9.53 -11.97 4.34
C PHE A 139 10.13 -11.84 2.94
N VAL A 140 10.56 -10.63 2.56
CA VAL A 140 11.12 -10.35 1.23
C VAL A 140 12.45 -11.09 1.02
N GLU A 141 13.28 -11.21 2.05
CA GLU A 141 14.53 -11.98 2.02
C GLU A 141 14.28 -13.48 1.78
N ASN A 142 13.26 -14.04 2.43
CA ASN A 142 12.87 -15.46 2.28
C ASN A 142 12.30 -15.79 0.89
N LEU A 143 11.90 -14.80 0.09
CA LEU A 143 11.57 -15.02 -1.32
C LEU A 143 12.81 -15.46 -2.14
N ASN A 144 14.03 -15.30 -1.60
CA ASN A 144 15.30 -15.70 -2.22
C ASN A 144 15.51 -15.11 -3.63
N MET A 145 15.02 -13.89 -3.85
CA MET A 145 15.08 -13.20 -5.15
C MET A 145 16.30 -12.29 -5.32
N GLY A 146 17.19 -12.24 -4.32
CA GLY A 146 18.38 -11.38 -4.34
C GLY A 146 18.07 -9.89 -4.27
N TYR A 147 17.02 -9.50 -3.54
CA TYR A 147 16.75 -8.10 -3.22
C TYR A 147 17.87 -7.52 -2.35
N GLN A 148 18.24 -6.28 -2.60
CA GLN A 148 18.98 -5.42 -1.68
C GLN A 148 18.01 -4.64 -0.82
N PHE A 149 18.45 -4.25 0.39
CA PHE A 149 17.59 -3.58 1.37
C PHE A 149 18.19 -2.26 1.81
N LYS A 150 17.35 -1.25 1.98
CA LYS A 150 17.71 0.03 2.59
C LYS A 150 16.58 0.52 3.46
N PHE A 151 16.90 0.87 4.69
CA PHE A 151 15.99 1.57 5.57
C PHE A 151 16.18 3.08 5.37
N VAL A 152 15.09 3.79 5.12
CA VAL A 152 15.09 5.22 4.84
C VAL A 152 14.13 5.92 5.78
N HIS A 153 14.60 7.00 6.40
CA HIS A 153 13.76 7.96 7.09
C HIS A 153 13.42 9.09 6.09
N LEU A 154 12.15 9.25 5.75
CA LEU A 154 11.73 10.17 4.69
C LEU A 154 11.51 11.59 5.19
N GLN A 155 11.27 11.79 6.50
CA GLN A 155 10.99 13.09 7.09
C GLN A 155 12.17 13.58 7.96
N PRO A 156 12.80 14.73 7.65
CA PRO A 156 13.93 15.24 8.44
C PRO A 156 13.52 16.06 9.68
N GLU A 157 12.25 16.42 9.83
CA GLU A 157 11.74 17.32 10.88
C GLU A 157 11.07 16.56 12.03
N ARG A 158 11.16 17.11 13.25
CA ARG A 158 10.70 16.48 14.51
C ARG A 158 9.18 16.62 14.72
N ASP A 159 8.38 16.09 13.81
CA ASP A 159 6.94 15.92 14.04
C ASP A 159 6.61 14.47 14.45
N LEU A 160 5.41 14.28 15.01
CA LEU A 160 4.96 13.04 15.66
C LEU A 160 4.73 11.85 14.69
N VAL A 161 4.95 12.04 13.39
CA VAL A 161 4.82 11.00 12.36
C VAL A 161 6.20 10.65 11.87
N TYR A 162 6.62 9.40 12.10
CA TYR A 162 7.95 8.94 11.72
C TYR A 162 7.82 8.12 10.46
N GLU A 163 7.86 8.76 9.29
CA GLU A 163 7.78 8.06 8.00
C GLU A 163 9.06 7.27 7.73
N TYR A 164 9.07 6.02 8.21
CA TYR A 164 10.11 5.04 7.93
C TYR A 164 9.70 4.09 6.82
N MET A 165 10.61 3.89 5.88
CA MET A 165 10.39 3.06 4.71
C MET A 165 11.49 2.02 4.55
N LEU A 166 11.08 0.77 4.35
CA LEU A 166 11.95 -0.29 3.86
C LEU A 166 11.89 -0.29 2.33
N VAL A 167 13.04 -0.03 1.71
CA VAL A 167 13.22 -0.07 0.25
C VAL A 167 13.90 -1.39 -0.13
N CYS A 168 13.29 -2.13 -1.06
CA CYS A 168 13.81 -3.38 -1.62
C CYS A 168 13.99 -3.25 -3.14
N TRP A 169 15.17 -3.51 -3.69
CA TRP A 169 15.44 -3.45 -5.15
C TRP A 169 16.35 -4.57 -5.67
#